data_AF-X1G359-F1
#
_entry.id   AF-X1G359-F1
#
_cell.length_a   1.000
_cell.length_b   1.000
_cell.length_c   1.000
_cell.angle_alpha   90.00
_cell.angle_beta   90.00
_cell.angle_gamma   90.00
#
_symmetry.space_group_name_H-M   'P 1'
#
loop_
_entity.id
_entity.type
_entity.pdbx_description
1 polymer ?
#
loop_
_entity_poly.entity_id
_entity_poly.type
_entity_poly.pdbx_seq_one_letter_code
_entity_poly.pdbx_strand_id
1 'polypeptide(L)'
;MQWREVVLIKGGHMSFVDDAIDLLYDGKNFTEFRAKRIKTKNTHGTGCTYASAIASELAKGNDLVKSVHIAKAYLTAAIKKSDQLHVGFGHGPVDHFQGSS
;
A
#
# COMPACT_ATOMS: atom_id res chain seq x y z
N MET A 1 -16.40 24.62 -8.16
CA MET A 1 -15.96 23.22 -7.92
C MET A 1 -15.00 23.24 -6.75
N GLN A 2 -15.35 22.59 -5.64
CA GLN A 2 -14.47 22.47 -4.48
C GLN A 2 -13.66 21.19 -4.64
N TRP A 3 -12.34 21.30 -4.67
CA TRP A 3 -11.47 20.12 -4.67
C TRP A 3 -11.64 19.39 -3.35
N ARG A 4 -11.92 18.09 -3.41
CA ARG A 4 -11.93 17.23 -2.23
C ARG A 4 -10.53 16.65 -2.07
N GLU A 5 -9.80 17.14 -1.10
CA GLU A 5 -8.51 16.58 -0.73
C GLU A 5 -8.76 15.31 0.10
N VAL A 6 -8.38 14.17 -0.47
CA VAL A 6 -8.40 12.88 0.21
C VAL A 6 -6.96 12.48 0.45
N VAL A 7 -6.62 12.17 1.69
CA VAL A 7 -5.24 11.83 2.08
C VAL A 7 -5.24 10.50 2.81
N LEU A 8 -4.42 9.56 2.34
CA LEU A 8 -4.15 8.30 3.03
C LEU A 8 -2.70 8.28 3.54
N ILE A 9 -2.53 8.25 4.85
CA ILE A 9 -1.23 8.19 5.53
C ILE A 9 -0.96 6.76 5.94
N LYS A 10 0.20 6.20 5.54
CA LYS A 10 0.59 4.83 5.87
C LYS A 10 1.46 4.79 7.11
N GLY A 11 1.04 4.08 8.16
CA GLY A 11 1.82 3.94 9.40
C GLY A 11 2.68 2.68 9.46
N GLY A 12 2.57 1.78 8.48
CA GLY A 12 3.20 0.44 8.49
C GLY A 12 4.73 0.36 8.66
N HIS A 13 5.47 1.48 8.74
CA HIS A 13 6.91 1.48 9.05
C HIS A 13 7.26 1.67 10.54
N MET A 14 6.30 2.04 11.39
CA MET A 14 6.54 2.24 12.82
C MET A 14 6.91 0.91 13.51
N SER A 15 8.18 0.77 13.90
CA SER A 15 8.75 -0.47 14.44
C SER A 15 8.36 -0.78 15.88
N PHE A 16 7.83 0.20 16.60
CA PHE A 16 7.47 0.14 18.02
C PHE A 16 5.98 -0.14 18.29
N VAL A 17 5.20 -0.44 17.24
CA VAL A 17 3.76 -0.79 17.35
C VAL A 17 3.47 -2.16 16.74
N ASP A 18 2.58 -2.92 17.38
CA ASP A 18 2.19 -4.27 16.95
C ASP A 18 1.28 -4.28 15.72
N ASP A 19 0.58 -3.17 15.47
CA ASP A 19 -0.34 -3.02 14.35
C ASP A 19 0.19 -1.98 13.33
N ALA A 20 0.06 -2.30 12.05
CA ALA A 20 0.25 -1.36 10.94
C ALA A 20 -1.05 -0.58 10.72
N ILE A 21 -1.11 0.63 11.31
CA ILE A 21 -2.28 1.52 11.24
C ILE A 21 -2.10 2.51 10.08
N ASP A 22 -3.07 2.56 9.17
CA ASP A 22 -3.14 3.59 8.14
C ASP A 22 -4.33 4.51 8.41
N LEU A 23 -4.21 5.80 8.09
CA LEU A 23 -5.20 6.83 8.40
C LEU A 23 -5.67 7.51 7.12
N LEU A 24 -6.97 7.42 6.83
CA LEU A 24 -7.62 8.13 5.74
C LEU A 24 -8.31 9.38 6.27
N TYR A 25 -8.08 10.51 5.63
CA TYR A 25 -8.86 11.72 5.78
C TYR A 25 -9.66 11.96 4.49
N ASP A 26 -10.99 12.03 4.59
CA ASP A 26 -11.91 12.20 3.44
C ASP A 26 -12.31 13.68 3.19
N GLY A 27 -11.63 14.61 3.85
CA GLY A 27 -11.95 16.02 3.90
C GLY A 27 -12.90 16.41 5.04
N LYS A 28 -13.38 15.45 5.84
CA LYS A 28 -14.26 15.69 7.00
C LYS A 28 -13.92 14.82 8.20
N ASN A 29 -13.74 13.52 7.97
CA ASN A 29 -13.57 12.51 8.98
C ASN A 29 -12.26 11.77 8.79
N PHE A 30 -11.74 11.26 9.90
CA PHE A 30 -10.63 10.33 9.92
C PHE A 30 -11.14 8.90 10.03
N THR A 31 -10.57 7.98 9.26
CA THR A 31 -10.85 6.55 9.33
C THR A 31 -9.54 5.77 9.46
N GLU A 32 -9.45 4.90 10.46
CA GLU A 32 -8.30 4.05 10.67
C GLU A 32 -8.47 2.68 10.01
N PHE A 33 -7.40 2.19 9.37
CA PHE A 33 -7.31 0.86 8.81
C PHE A 33 -6.18 0.10 9.50
N ARG A 34 -6.55 -0.88 10.32
CA ARG A 34 -5.62 -1.65 11.15
C ARG A 34 -5.37 -3.03 10.54
N ALA A 35 -4.10 -3.43 10.52
CA ALA A 35 -3.69 -4.80 10.23
C ALA A 35 -2.51 -5.17 11.13
N LYS A 36 -2.30 -6.46 11.40
CA LYS A 36 -1.13 -6.91 12.16
C LYS A 36 0.16 -6.54 11.42
N ARG A 37 1.15 -6.01 12.14
CA ARG A 37 2.47 -5.75 11.57
C ARG A 37 3.14 -7.09 11.27
N ILE A 38 3.59 -7.24 10.02
CA ILE A 38 4.37 -8.40 9.60
C ILE A 38 5.85 -7.99 9.62
N LYS A 39 6.68 -8.73 10.38
CA LYS A 39 8.12 -8.49 10.44
C LYS A 39 8.78 -9.06 9.18
N THR A 40 8.94 -8.22 8.16
CA THR A 40 9.54 -8.57 6.87
C THR A 40 10.64 -7.60 6.44
N LYS A 41 11.58 -8.06 5.61
CA LYS A 41 12.50 -7.19 4.84
C LYS A 41 11.94 -6.83 3.46
N ASN A 42 10.88 -7.50 3.02
CA ASN A 42 10.29 -7.39 1.68
C ASN A 42 9.25 -6.25 1.65
N THR A 43 9.69 -5.02 1.88
CA THR A 43 8.82 -3.83 1.89
C THR A 43 8.85 -3.02 0.59
N HIS A 44 9.74 -3.37 -0.35
CA HIS A 44 9.80 -2.75 -1.67
C HIS A 44 8.49 -2.98 -2.45
N GLY A 45 8.04 -1.96 -3.19
CA GLY A 45 6.80 -2.03 -3.99
C GLY A 45 5.49 -1.94 -3.21
N THR A 46 5.48 -2.05 -1.87
CA THR A 46 4.26 -2.02 -1.04
C THR A 46 3.41 -0.77 -1.26
N GLY A 47 4.03 0.38 -1.50
CA GLY A 47 3.32 1.63 -1.82
C GLY A 47 2.58 1.57 -3.17
N CYS A 48 3.27 1.12 -4.22
CA CYS A 48 2.68 1.00 -5.55
C CYS A 48 1.56 -0.04 -5.56
N THR A 49 1.79 -1.21 -4.96
CA THR A 49 0.77 -2.26 -4.80
C THR A 49 -0.47 -1.73 -4.09
N TYR A 50 -0.29 -0.95 -3.01
CA TYR A 50 -1.42 -0.42 -2.25
C TYR A 50 -2.22 0.60 -3.08
N ALA A 51 -1.54 1.55 -3.73
CA ALA A 51 -2.19 2.55 -4.57
C ALA A 51 -2.93 1.92 -5.75
N SER A 52 -2.30 0.96 -6.45
CA SER A 52 -2.94 0.23 -7.55
C SER A 52 -4.18 -0.53 -7.10
N ALA A 53 -4.11 -1.22 -5.96
CA ALA A 53 -5.27 -1.94 -5.42
C ALA A 53 -6.43 -1.01 -5.06
N ILE A 54 -6.16 0.16 -4.47
CA ILE A 54 -7.21 1.18 -4.20
C ILE A 54 -7.84 1.64 -5.51
N ALA A 55 -7.03 1.98 -6.51
CA ALA A 55 -7.52 2.44 -7.81
C ALA A 55 -8.38 1.37 -8.50
N SER A 56 -7.98 0.09 -8.44
CA SER A 56 -8.76 -1.02 -9.00
C SER A 56 -10.11 -1.20 -8.29
N GLU A 57 -10.15 -1.11 -6.96
CA GLU A 57 -11.41 -1.25 -6.22
C GLU A 57 -12.36 -0.05 -6.44
N LEU A 58 -11.82 1.15 -6.61
CA LEU A 58 -12.61 2.32 -7.03
C LEU A 58 -13.17 2.13 -8.44
N ALA A 59 -12.37 1.63 -9.39
CA ALA A 59 -12.82 1.37 -10.76
C ALA A 59 -13.92 0.30 -10.83
N LYS A 60 -13.97 -0.61 -9.85
CA LYS A 60 -15.06 -1.59 -9.68
C LYS A 60 -16.36 -0.98 -9.11
N GLY A 61 -16.37 0.31 -8.78
CA GLY A 61 -17.54 1.02 -8.25
C GLY A 61 -17.69 0.94 -6.73
N ASN A 62 -16.67 0.50 -5.99
CA ASN A 62 -16.71 0.58 -4.53
C ASN A 62 -16.52 2.03 -4.06
N ASP A 63 -17.05 2.35 -2.88
CA ASP A 63 -16.72 3.60 -2.21
C ASP A 63 -15.25 3.64 -1.74
N LEU A 64 -14.77 4.84 -1.40
CA LEU A 64 -13.38 5.09 -1.01
C LEU A 64 -12.97 4.28 0.23
N VAL A 65 -13.76 4.29 1.29
CA VAL A 65 -13.43 3.61 2.56
C VAL A 65 -13.34 2.10 2.32
N LYS A 66 -14.32 1.54 1.61
CA LYS A 66 -14.33 0.13 1.23
C LYS A 66 -13.14 -0.23 0.33
N SER A 67 -12.80 0.63 -0.63
CA SER A 67 -11.64 0.42 -1.52
C SER A 67 -10.33 0.37 -0.74
N VAL A 68 -10.13 1.30 0.20
CA VAL A 68 -8.95 1.32 1.09
C VAL A 68 -8.91 0.10 2.01
N HIS A 69 -10.07 -0.34 2.53
CA HIS A 69 -10.17 -1.54 3.36
C HIS A 69 -9.74 -2.81 2.60
N ILE A 70 -10.30 -3.03 1.40
CA ILE A 70 -9.99 -4.19 0.56
C ILE A 70 -8.51 -4.17 0.16
N ALA A 71 -8.00 -3.01 -0.25
CA ALA A 71 -6.61 -2.85 -0.66
C ALA A 71 -5.63 -3.09 0.50
N LYS A 72 -5.99 -2.70 1.74
CA LYS A 72 -5.19 -2.98 2.94
C LYS A 72 -5.11 -4.48 3.21
N ALA A 73 -6.23 -5.17 3.12
CA ALA A 73 -6.28 -6.63 3.28
C ALA A 73 -5.45 -7.34 2.21
N TYR A 74 -5.57 -6.91 0.95
CA TYR A 74 -4.78 -7.43 -0.16
C TYR A 74 -3.26 -7.22 0.06
N LEU A 75 -2.85 -6.00 0.41
CA LEU A 75 -1.44 -5.69 0.69
C LEU A 75 -0.89 -6.54 1.84
N THR A 76 -1.66 -6.68 2.92
CA THR A 76 -1.26 -7.49 4.09
C THR A 76 -1.06 -8.95 3.70
N ALA A 77 -1.96 -9.51 2.87
CA ALA A 77 -1.83 -10.86 2.35
C ALA A 77 -0.62 -11.01 1.40
N ALA A 78 -0.36 -10.00 0.56
CA ALA A 78 0.80 -9.99 -0.34
C ALA A 78 2.12 -9.96 0.43
N ILE A 79 2.24 -9.13 1.47
CA ILE A 79 3.41 -9.09 2.36
C ILE A 79 3.60 -10.42 3.08
N LYS A 80 2.51 -11.01 3.61
CA LYS A 80 2.58 -12.32 4.28
C LYS A 80 3.10 -13.43 3.35
N LYS A 81 2.71 -13.37 2.06
CA LYS A 81 3.17 -14.32 1.05
C LYS A 81 4.59 -14.01 0.56
N SER A 82 4.99 -12.74 0.48
CA SER A 82 6.36 -12.39 0.07
C SER A 82 7.40 -12.87 1.08
N ASP A 83 7.08 -12.95 2.37
CA ASP A 83 7.93 -13.62 3.37
C ASP A 83 8.12 -15.12 3.13
N GLN A 84 7.18 -15.76 2.44
CA GLN A 84 7.28 -17.18 2.08
C GLN A 84 8.04 -17.39 0.77
N LEU A 85 8.16 -16.33 -0.04
CA LEU A 85 8.84 -16.31 -1.32
C LEU A 85 10.27 -15.79 -1.11
N HIS A 86 11.22 -16.70 -0.94
CA HIS A 86 12.65 -16.37 -1.02
C HIS A 86 13.05 -16.07 -2.47
N VAL A 87 12.63 -14.92 -3.01
CA VAL A 87 12.97 -14.50 -4.38
C VAL A 87 13.92 -13.31 -4.31
N GLY A 88 15.19 -13.56 -4.64
CA GLY A 88 16.15 -12.54 -5.10
C GLY A 88 17.24 -12.11 -4.10
N PHE A 89 18.50 -12.44 -4.42
CA PHE A 89 19.72 -11.88 -3.81
C PHE A 89 20.24 -10.66 -4.61
N GLY A 90 19.49 -9.57 -4.74
CA GLY A 90 19.99 -8.44 -5.56
C GLY A 90 19.41 -7.06 -5.28
N HIS A 91 20.25 -6.04 -5.48
CA HIS A 91 19.86 -4.68 -5.85
C HIS A 91 20.18 -4.51 -7.35
N GLY A 92 19.21 -4.07 -8.14
CA GLY A 92 19.45 -3.69 -9.53
C GLY A 92 18.31 -2.82 -10.03
N PRO A 93 18.47 -1.49 -10.11
CA PRO A 93 17.56 -0.67 -10.89
C PRO A 93 17.71 -1.02 -12.37
N VAL A 94 16.61 -0.87 -13.11
CA VAL A 94 16.62 -0.94 -14.57
C VAL A 94 17.28 0.30 -15.14
N ASP A 95 18.22 0.10 -16.06
CA ASP A 95 18.79 1.15 -16.89
C ASP A 95 17.71 1.67 -17.84
N HIS A 96 17.39 2.95 -17.74
CA HIS A 96 16.39 3.63 -18.57
C HIS A 96 16.98 4.18 -19.89
N PHE A 97 18.27 3.96 -20.17
CA PHE A 97 18.94 4.43 -21.38
C PHE A 97 19.74 3.31 -22.07
N GLN A 98 19.10 2.58 -22.97
CA GLN A 98 19.72 2.26 -24.25
C GLN A 98 18.81 2.89 -25.32
N GLY A 99 19.19 3.97 -25.99
CA GLY A 99 20.48 4.19 -26.64
C GLY A 99 20.23 3.96 -28.14
N SER A 100 20.01 5.05 -28.86
CA SER A 100 19.75 5.14 -30.30
C SER A 100 20.80 4.45 -31.18
N SER A 101 20.34 3.67 -32.16
CA SER A 101 20.86 3.57 -33.53
C SER A 101 19.88 2.83 -34.42
#